data_AF-A0A854E1Z8-F1
#
_entry.id   AF-A0A854E1Z8-F1
#
_cell.length_a   1.000
_cell.length_b   1.000
_cell.length_c   1.000
_cell.angle_alpha   90.00
_cell.angle_beta   90.00
_cell.angle_gamma   90.00
#
_symmetry.space_group_name_H-M   'P 1'
#
loop_
_entity.id
_entity.type
_entity.pdbx_description
1 polymer ?
#
loop_
_entity_poly.entity_id
_entity_poly.type
_entity_poly.pdbx_seq_one_letter_code
_entity_poly.pdbx_strand_id
1 'polypeptide(L)'
;MKQGRTDRDWAVVAVMTFAAGAVLTWALMSKPSPKSATLALDWPAWVQAIGSIAAIIAAGLIPLWHARVRRREVTQSLIELISYARFPATLMLAQFEGGFGGPRLILAHLTQLHKAFDSVNYVDVPNRSLAIALQQSATAVSALKEIQELFLRKEEMKKGRGSEIVKKYLLMLDRAVEEAIKATGQRPRDFNYDTIVLPNE
;
A
#
# COMPACT_ATOMS: atom_id res chain seq x y z
N MET A 1 0.42 -7.10 -22.63
CA MET A 1 1.07 -5.91 -23.22
C MET A 1 0.84 -4.73 -22.28
N LYS A 2 1.90 -4.12 -21.74
CA LYS A 2 1.79 -3.06 -20.72
C LYS A 2 1.47 -1.72 -21.39
N GLN A 3 0.20 -1.33 -21.33
CA GLN A 3 -0.38 -0.10 -21.88
C GLN A 3 -0.05 1.13 -21.02
N GLY A 4 1.21 1.27 -20.59
CA GLY A 4 1.67 2.31 -19.66
C GLY A 4 2.23 3.57 -20.32
N ARG A 5 2.40 3.58 -21.64
CA ARG A 5 2.88 4.76 -22.40
C ARG A 5 1.74 5.65 -22.91
N THR A 6 0.57 5.06 -23.17
CA THR A 6 -0.53 5.75 -23.85
C THR A 6 -1.10 6.93 -23.06
N ASP A 7 -1.29 6.82 -21.74
CA ASP A 7 -1.94 7.89 -20.96
C ASP A 7 -1.11 9.18 -20.90
N ARG A 8 0.22 9.05 -20.80
CA ARG A 8 1.13 10.22 -20.82
C ARG A 8 1.15 10.87 -22.19
N ASP A 9 1.17 10.05 -23.25
CA ASP A 9 1.22 10.55 -24.62
C ASP A 9 -0.08 11.27 -24.99
N TRP A 10 -1.25 10.73 -24.60
CA TRP A 10 -2.54 11.40 -24.77
C TRP A 10 -2.64 12.71 -23.98
N ALA A 11 -2.09 12.78 -22.77
CA ALA A 11 -2.04 14.02 -22.00
C ALA A 11 -1.16 15.08 -22.68
N VAL A 12 -0.01 14.70 -23.24
CA VAL A 12 0.87 15.61 -23.99
C VAL A 12 0.17 16.12 -25.25
N VAL A 13 -0.49 15.24 -26.01
CA VAL A 13 -1.28 15.62 -27.19
C VAL A 13 -2.39 16.60 -26.80
N ALA A 14 -3.16 16.31 -25.75
CA ALA A 14 -4.22 17.20 -25.29
C ALA A 14 -3.70 18.59 -24.90
N VAL A 15 -2.56 18.66 -24.19
CA VAL A 15 -1.92 19.94 -23.81
C VAL A 15 -1.45 20.71 -25.05
N MET A 16 -0.81 20.03 -26.00
CA MET A 16 -0.33 20.67 -27.23
C MET A 16 -1.47 21.15 -28.12
N THR A 17 -2.54 20.37 -28.27
CA THR A 17 -3.72 20.77 -29.05
C THR A 17 -4.45 21.94 -28.39
N PHE A 18 -4.55 21.96 -27.05
CA PHE A 18 -5.13 23.09 -26.33
C PHE A 18 -4.28 24.36 -26.50
N ALA A 19 -2.95 24.26 -26.37
CA ALA A 19 -2.04 25.38 -26.59
C ALA A 19 -2.13 25.91 -28.03
N ALA A 20 -2.18 25.03 -29.03
CA ALA A 20 -2.35 25.41 -30.43
C ALA A 20 -3.71 26.11 -30.67
N GLY A 21 -4.80 25.59 -30.09
CA GLY A 21 -6.12 26.23 -30.15
C GLY A 21 -6.14 27.61 -29.49
N ALA A 22 -5.43 27.77 -28.36
CA ALA A 22 -5.30 29.06 -27.68
C ALA A 22 -4.52 30.08 -28.53
N VAL A 23 -3.41 29.67 -29.13
CA VAL A 23 -2.61 30.53 -30.05
C VAL A 23 -3.42 30.89 -31.30
N LEU A 24 -4.16 29.94 -31.86
CA LEU A 24 -5.02 30.18 -33.03
C LEU A 24 -6.15 31.17 -32.69
N THR A 25 -6.81 31.01 -31.55
CA THR A 25 -7.87 31.92 -31.09
C THR A 25 -7.31 33.32 -30.82
N TRP A 26 -6.12 33.41 -30.23
CA TRP A 26 -5.40 34.68 -30.05
C TRP A 26 -5.07 35.35 -31.40
N ALA A 27 -4.57 34.58 -32.38
CA ALA A 27 -4.27 35.08 -33.72
C ALA A 27 -5.51 35.56 -34.47
N LEU A 28 -6.67 34.92 -34.26
CA LEU A 28 -7.93 35.32 -34.86
C LEU A 28 -8.57 36.54 -34.17
N MET A 29 -8.37 36.71 -32.86
CA MET A 29 -8.92 37.83 -32.10
C MET A 29 -8.04 39.09 -32.10
N SER A 30 -6.77 38.98 -32.49
CA SER A 30 -5.86 40.11 -32.65
C SER A 30 -6.21 40.89 -33.92
N LYS A 31 -7.20 41.78 -33.82
CA LYS A 31 -7.46 42.80 -34.84
C LYS A 31 -6.17 43.60 -35.11
N PRO A 32 -5.75 43.81 -36.37
CA PRO A 32 -4.72 44.80 -36.66
C PRO A 32 -5.30 46.18 -36.34
N SER A 33 -4.90 46.75 -35.20
CA SER A 33 -5.49 47.99 -34.71
C SER A 33 -4.93 49.18 -35.51
N PRO A 34 -5.78 50.04 -36.10
CA PRO A 34 -5.34 51.33 -36.59
C PRO A 34 -5.00 52.21 -35.38
N LYS A 35 -3.80 52.79 -35.42
CA LYS A 35 -3.26 53.72 -34.42
C LYS A 35 -4.31 54.73 -33.95
N SER A 36 -4.70 54.68 -32.67
CA SER A 36 -5.30 55.78 -31.87
C SER A 36 -6.46 55.29 -30.97
N ALA A 37 -6.12 54.67 -29.84
CA ALA A 37 -6.91 54.75 -28.62
C ALA A 37 -6.01 54.34 -27.47
N THR A 38 -5.94 55.18 -26.44
CA THR A 38 -5.22 54.97 -25.19
C THR A 38 -5.39 53.54 -24.67
N LEU A 39 -4.32 52.76 -24.75
CA LEU A 39 -4.20 51.40 -24.23
C LEU A 39 -4.35 51.40 -22.71
N ALA A 40 -5.58 51.43 -22.21
CA ALA A 40 -5.90 50.82 -20.93
C ALA A 40 -5.70 49.32 -21.12
N LEU A 41 -4.48 48.85 -20.87
CA LEU A 41 -4.14 47.44 -20.89
C LEU A 41 -4.98 46.79 -19.77
N ASP A 42 -6.05 46.07 -20.12
CA ASP A 42 -6.93 45.34 -19.18
C ASP A 42 -6.18 44.15 -18.57
N TRP A 43 -5.17 44.47 -17.75
CA TRP A 43 -4.36 43.53 -16.98
C TRP A 43 -5.18 42.56 -16.11
N PRO A 44 -6.34 42.96 -15.53
CA PRO A 44 -7.11 42.05 -14.68
C PRO A 44 -7.74 40.88 -15.43
N ALA A 45 -8.20 41.09 -16.67
CA ALA A 45 -9.05 40.13 -17.37
C ALA A 45 -8.29 38.87 -17.82
N TRP A 46 -7.07 39.02 -18.33
CA TRP A 46 -6.27 37.88 -18.79
C TRP A 46 -5.70 37.06 -17.62
N VAL A 47 -5.33 37.72 -16.51
CA VAL A 47 -4.91 37.03 -15.27
C VAL A 47 -6.06 36.19 -14.72
N GLN A 48 -7.29 36.71 -14.75
CA GLN A 48 -8.48 35.98 -14.33
C GLN A 48 -8.74 34.75 -15.23
N ALA A 49 -8.59 34.89 -16.55
CA ALA A 49 -8.73 33.76 -17.46
C ALA A 49 -7.70 32.66 -17.18
N ILE A 50 -6.42 32.99 -17.00
CA ILE A 50 -5.37 32.02 -16.66
C ILE A 50 -5.63 31.39 -15.29
N GLY A 51 -6.01 32.18 -14.30
CA GLY A 51 -6.37 31.70 -12.97
C GLY A 51 -7.53 30.69 -13.01
N SER A 52 -8.56 30.94 -13.83
CA SER A 52 -9.69 30.02 -14.00
C SER A 52 -9.28 28.70 -14.65
N ILE A 53 -8.41 28.73 -15.66
CA ILE A 53 -7.89 27.52 -16.32
C ILE A 53 -7.03 26.71 -15.34
N ALA A 54 -6.14 27.37 -14.61
CA ALA A 54 -5.30 26.72 -13.60
C ALA A 54 -6.15 26.09 -12.49
N ALA A 55 -7.21 26.76 -12.04
CA ALA A 55 -8.14 26.25 -11.03
C ALA A 55 -8.88 24.99 -11.51
N ILE A 56 -9.34 24.96 -12.77
CA ILE A 56 -10.01 23.79 -13.35
C ILE A 56 -9.04 22.60 -13.45
N ILE A 57 -7.81 22.84 -13.91
CA ILE A 57 -6.77 21.81 -14.00
C ILE A 57 -6.43 21.26 -12.60
N ALA A 58 -6.25 22.14 -11.62
CA ALA A 58 -5.97 21.75 -10.23
C ALA A 58 -7.12 20.94 -9.63
N ALA A 59 -8.37 21.32 -9.88
CA ALA A 59 -9.55 20.61 -9.41
C ALA A 59 -9.63 19.16 -9.95
N GLY A 60 -9.12 18.90 -11.16
CA GLY A 60 -9.02 17.54 -11.71
C GLY A 60 -7.81 16.75 -11.21
N LEU A 61 -6.63 17.39 -11.10
CA LEU A 61 -5.38 16.72 -10.75
C LEU A 61 -5.26 16.38 -9.25
N ILE A 62 -5.75 17.25 -8.38
CA ILE A 62 -5.61 17.09 -6.91
C ILE A 62 -6.30 15.80 -6.42
N PRO A 63 -7.57 15.49 -6.79
CA PRO A 63 -8.22 14.24 -6.38
C PRO A 63 -7.49 13.00 -6.89
N LEU A 64 -7.01 13.03 -8.15
CA LEU A 64 -6.24 11.93 -8.74
C LEU A 64 -4.92 11.70 -8.00
N TRP A 65 -4.24 12.77 -7.60
CA TRP A 65 -3.02 12.68 -6.81
C TRP A 65 -3.28 12.11 -5.42
N HIS A 66 -4.30 12.61 -4.71
CA HIS A 66 -4.69 12.05 -3.41
C HIS A 66 -5.09 10.57 -3.50
N ALA A 67 -5.83 10.16 -4.54
CA ALA A 67 -6.19 8.77 -4.74
C ALA A 67 -4.95 7.88 -4.95
N ARG A 68 -3.94 8.35 -5.68
CA ARG A 68 -2.67 7.63 -5.87
C ARG A 68 -1.86 7.52 -4.58
N VAL A 69 -1.79 8.60 -3.80
CA VAL A 69 -1.09 8.60 -2.51
C VAL A 69 -1.77 7.64 -1.53
N ARG A 70 -3.10 7.73 -1.36
CA ARG A 70 -3.86 6.82 -0.50
C ARG A 70 -3.69 5.35 -0.89
N ARG A 71 -3.71 5.02 -2.19
CA ARG A 71 -3.46 3.65 -2.65
C ARG A 71 -2.08 3.13 -2.25
N ARG A 72 -1.05 3.98 -2.32
CA ARG A 72 0.30 3.61 -1.89
C ARG A 72 0.38 3.39 -0.39
N GLU A 73 -0.23 4.27 0.40
CA GLU A 73 -0.28 4.15 1.86
C GLU A 73 -1.01 2.88 2.30
N VAL A 74 -2.19 2.60 1.72
CA VAL A 74 -2.95 1.37 2.00
C VAL A 74 -2.12 0.13 1.64
N THR A 75 -1.48 0.12 0.47
CA THR A 75 -0.61 -0.98 0.05
C THR A 75 0.51 -1.22 1.07
N GLN A 76 1.14 -0.15 1.53
CA GLN A 76 2.23 -0.20 2.50
C GLN A 76 1.75 -0.74 3.86
N SER A 77 0.61 -0.28 4.37
CA SER A 77 0.03 -0.79 5.61
C SER A 77 -0.35 -2.27 5.52
N LEU A 78 -0.82 -2.74 4.36
CA LEU A 78 -1.12 -4.16 4.14
C LEU A 78 0.15 -5.03 4.14
N ILE A 79 1.25 -4.55 3.54
CA ILE A 79 2.54 -5.26 3.59
C ILE A 79 3.10 -5.29 5.01
N GLU A 80 2.95 -4.19 5.76
CA GLU A 80 3.33 -4.11 7.17
C GLU A 80 2.53 -5.12 8.01
N LEU A 81 1.23 -5.27 7.76
CA LEU A 81 0.39 -6.25 8.46
C LEU A 81 0.86 -7.70 8.22
N ILE A 82 1.14 -8.07 6.96
CA ILE A 82 1.70 -9.40 6.60
C ILE A 82 3.04 -9.60 7.31
N SER A 83 3.91 -8.59 7.28
CA SER A 83 5.25 -8.67 7.86
C SER A 83 5.20 -8.83 9.39
N TYR A 84 4.30 -8.10 10.05
CA TYR A 84 4.09 -8.16 11.48
C TYR A 84 3.60 -9.54 11.96
N ALA A 85 2.89 -10.30 11.11
CA ALA A 85 2.46 -11.66 11.43
C ALA A 85 3.61 -12.65 11.68
N ARG A 86 4.82 -12.36 11.18
CA ARG A 86 6.01 -13.18 11.42
C ARG A 86 6.44 -13.15 12.88
N PHE A 87 6.29 -12.01 13.54
CA PHE A 87 6.75 -11.82 14.93
C PHE A 87 6.17 -12.84 15.92
N PRO A 88 4.83 -12.97 16.09
CA PRO A 88 4.28 -13.96 17.00
C PRO A 88 4.55 -15.40 16.57
N ALA A 89 4.69 -15.67 15.27
CA ALA A 89 5.08 -16.99 14.77
C ALA A 89 6.51 -17.36 15.21
N THR A 90 7.46 -16.43 15.14
CA THR A 90 8.83 -16.61 15.64
C THR A 90 8.86 -16.81 17.15
N LEU A 91 8.10 -16.02 17.91
CA LEU A 91 7.98 -16.20 19.37
C LEU A 91 7.40 -17.57 19.73
N MET A 92 6.39 -18.01 18.99
CA MET A 92 5.77 -19.32 19.16
C MET A 92 6.75 -20.46 18.82
N LEU A 93 7.58 -20.29 17.80
CA LEU A 93 8.63 -21.25 17.47
C LEU A 93 9.65 -21.36 18.62
N ALA A 94 10.14 -20.22 19.12
CA ALA A 94 11.05 -20.18 20.26
C ALA A 94 10.42 -20.88 21.49
N GLN A 95 9.15 -20.64 21.76
CA GLN A 95 8.40 -21.30 22.84
C GLN A 95 8.40 -22.84 22.71
N PHE A 96 8.22 -23.39 21.51
CA PHE A 96 8.26 -24.84 21.29
C PHE A 96 9.67 -25.44 21.37
N GLU A 97 10.69 -24.66 20.99
CA GLU A 97 12.10 -25.06 21.06
C GLU A 97 12.70 -24.94 22.47
N GLY A 98 11.91 -24.50 23.46
CA GLY A 98 12.33 -24.38 24.86
C GLY A 98 12.83 -22.99 25.26
N GLY A 99 12.75 -22.02 24.33
CA GLY A 99 13.07 -20.62 24.57
C GLY A 99 11.95 -19.84 25.28
N PHE A 100 12.22 -18.55 25.50
CA PHE A 100 11.32 -17.65 26.20
C PHE A 100 10.20 -17.13 25.29
N GLY A 101 8.95 -17.33 25.73
CA GLY A 101 7.77 -16.81 25.05
C GLY A 101 6.56 -16.96 25.95
N GLY A 102 6.05 -15.86 26.51
CA GLY A 102 4.86 -15.89 27.33
C GLY A 102 3.66 -16.35 26.49
N PRO A 103 3.06 -17.54 26.72
CA PRO A 103 2.10 -18.11 25.79
C PRO A 103 0.84 -17.24 25.64
N ARG A 104 0.50 -16.49 26.70
CA ARG A 104 -0.59 -15.50 26.69
C ARG A 104 -0.27 -14.27 25.83
N LEU A 105 0.98 -13.81 25.83
CA LEU A 105 1.41 -12.68 25.01
C LEU A 105 1.35 -13.04 23.52
N ILE A 106 1.83 -14.24 23.17
CA ILE A 106 1.76 -14.77 21.80
C ILE A 106 0.30 -14.86 21.34
N LEU A 107 -0.58 -15.42 22.19
CA LEU A 107 -2.01 -15.49 21.88
C LEU A 107 -2.64 -14.10 21.70
N ALA A 108 -2.27 -13.11 22.52
CA ALA A 108 -2.77 -11.74 22.39
C ALA A 108 -2.40 -11.12 21.04
N HIS A 109 -1.14 -11.25 20.61
CA HIS A 109 -0.70 -10.77 19.30
C HIS A 109 -1.41 -11.50 18.15
N LEU A 110 -1.54 -12.82 18.22
CA LEU A 110 -2.25 -13.60 17.20
C LEU A 110 -3.74 -13.21 17.13
N THR A 111 -4.37 -12.93 18.27
CA THR A 111 -5.77 -12.48 18.33
C THR A 111 -5.93 -11.08 17.72
N GLN A 112 -5.02 -10.16 18.02
CA GLN A 112 -5.03 -8.82 17.43
C GLN A 112 -4.82 -8.88 15.91
N LEU A 113 -3.88 -9.69 15.46
CA LEU A 113 -3.63 -9.92 14.03
C LEU A 113 -4.81 -10.55 13.32
N HIS A 114 -5.43 -11.59 13.91
CA HIS A 114 -6.61 -12.24 13.36
C HIS A 114 -7.74 -11.23 13.14
N LYS A 115 -8.04 -10.40 14.15
CA LYS A 115 -9.01 -9.29 14.01
C LYS A 115 -8.61 -8.27 12.94
N ALA A 116 -7.32 -7.96 12.83
CA ALA A 116 -6.84 -7.03 11.81
C ALA A 116 -7.04 -7.61 10.40
N PHE A 117 -6.73 -8.89 10.18
CA PHE A 117 -6.98 -9.56 8.90
C PHE A 117 -8.47 -9.64 8.58
N ASP A 118 -9.33 -9.96 9.55
CA ASP A 118 -10.79 -9.98 9.35
C ASP A 118 -11.36 -8.61 8.96
N SER A 119 -10.71 -7.52 9.37
CA SER A 119 -11.10 -6.15 9.02
C SER A 119 -10.68 -5.72 7.61
N VAL A 120 -9.83 -6.50 6.92
CA VAL A 120 -9.36 -6.16 5.58
C VAL A 120 -10.46 -6.44 4.55
N ASN A 121 -10.88 -5.41 3.82
CA ASN A 121 -11.71 -5.60 2.64
C ASN A 121 -10.86 -6.07 1.45
N TYR A 122 -10.83 -7.38 1.21
CA TYR A 122 -10.06 -7.99 0.12
C TYR A 122 -10.46 -7.51 -1.29
N VAL A 123 -11.67 -6.98 -1.46
CA VAL A 123 -12.15 -6.43 -2.73
C VAL A 123 -11.44 -5.12 -3.09
N ASP A 124 -11.05 -4.33 -2.08
CA ASP A 124 -10.42 -3.02 -2.27
C ASP A 124 -8.90 -3.10 -2.42
N VAL A 125 -8.33 -4.30 -2.34
CA VAL A 125 -6.88 -4.49 -2.45
C VAL A 125 -6.44 -4.21 -3.89
N PRO A 126 -5.50 -3.27 -4.12
CA PRO A 126 -5.17 -2.78 -5.45
C PRO A 126 -4.47 -3.82 -6.36
N ASN A 127 -4.01 -4.93 -5.78
CA ASN A 127 -3.29 -5.97 -6.49
C ASN A 127 -3.79 -7.37 -6.08
N ARG A 128 -4.17 -8.20 -7.06
CA ARG A 128 -4.65 -9.57 -6.83
C ARG A 128 -3.62 -10.45 -6.11
N SER A 129 -2.34 -10.35 -6.45
CA SER A 129 -1.28 -11.09 -5.78
C SER A 129 -1.12 -10.67 -4.33
N LEU A 130 -1.26 -9.37 -4.03
CA LEU A 130 -1.29 -8.89 -2.64
C LEU A 130 -2.50 -9.43 -1.89
N ALA A 131 -3.68 -9.49 -2.52
CA ALA A 131 -4.87 -10.06 -1.91
C ALA A 131 -4.69 -11.55 -1.59
N ILE A 132 -4.06 -12.31 -2.48
CA ILE A 132 -3.72 -13.72 -2.25
C ILE A 132 -2.74 -13.87 -1.09
N ALA A 133 -1.69 -13.05 -1.05
CA ALA A 133 -0.73 -13.04 0.05
C ALA A 133 -1.40 -12.72 1.39
N LEU A 134 -2.29 -11.72 1.43
CA LEU A 134 -3.08 -11.38 2.62
C LEU A 134 -3.96 -12.54 3.08
N GLN A 135 -4.63 -13.24 2.15
CA GLN A 135 -5.48 -14.39 2.47
C GLN A 135 -4.66 -15.56 3.02
N GLN A 136 -3.49 -15.82 2.45
CA GLN A 136 -2.56 -16.83 2.94
C GLN A 136 -2.07 -16.48 4.35
N SER A 137 -1.69 -15.23 4.60
CA SER A 137 -1.28 -14.77 5.93
C SER A 137 -2.40 -14.85 6.96
N ALA A 138 -3.63 -14.48 6.60
CA ALA A 138 -4.79 -14.62 7.47
C ALA A 138 -5.04 -16.08 7.87
N THR A 139 -4.92 -16.99 6.90
CA THR A 139 -5.05 -18.45 7.14
C THR A 139 -3.96 -18.95 8.08
N ALA A 140 -2.70 -18.54 7.86
CA ALA A 140 -1.59 -18.91 8.72
C ALA A 140 -1.75 -18.38 10.15
N VAL A 141 -2.17 -17.11 10.31
CA VAL A 141 -2.43 -16.51 11.63
C VAL A 141 -3.56 -17.22 12.36
N SER A 142 -4.66 -17.57 11.67
CA SER A 142 -5.77 -18.31 12.28
C SER A 142 -5.31 -19.68 12.79
N ALA A 143 -4.56 -20.41 11.98
CA ALA A 143 -4.02 -21.71 12.38
C ALA A 143 -3.04 -21.60 13.56
N LEU A 144 -2.13 -20.62 13.53
CA LEU A 144 -1.21 -20.37 14.65
C LEU A 144 -1.95 -20.02 15.94
N LYS A 145 -3.01 -19.20 15.84
CA LYS A 145 -3.88 -18.86 16.97
C LYS A 145 -4.51 -20.12 17.57
N GLU A 146 -5.10 -20.98 16.75
CA GLU A 146 -5.70 -22.26 17.20
C GLU A 146 -4.67 -23.15 17.88
N ILE A 147 -3.49 -23.32 17.29
CA ILE A 147 -2.40 -24.12 17.87
C ILE A 147 -2.00 -23.56 19.24
N GLN A 148 -1.94 -22.23 19.38
CA GLN A 148 -1.58 -21.59 20.64
C GLN A 148 -2.68 -21.74 21.70
N GLU A 149 -3.95 -21.71 21.30
CA GLU A 149 -5.07 -22.00 22.19
C GLU A 149 -5.04 -23.46 22.68
N LEU A 150 -4.77 -24.42 21.79
CA LEU A 150 -4.61 -25.83 22.14
C LEU A 150 -3.45 -26.03 23.11
N PHE A 151 -2.31 -25.37 22.86
CA PHE A 151 -1.17 -25.38 23.78
C PHE A 151 -1.54 -24.87 25.18
N LEU A 152 -2.28 -23.77 25.26
CA LEU A 152 -2.74 -23.18 26.53
C LEU A 152 -3.74 -24.06 27.29
N ARG A 153 -4.53 -24.88 26.58
CA ARG A 153 -5.43 -25.88 27.17
C ARG A 153 -4.71 -27.07 27.79
N LYS A 154 -3.38 -27.13 27.70
CA LYS A 154 -2.54 -28.27 28.11
C LYS A 154 -2.89 -29.56 27.38
N GLU A 155 -3.49 -29.48 26.20
CA GLU A 155 -3.56 -30.63 25.32
C GLU A 155 -2.13 -30.96 24.89
N GLU A 156 -1.67 -32.19 25.15
CA GLU A 156 -0.28 -32.60 24.93
C GLU A 156 0.09 -32.56 23.44
N MET A 157 0.50 -31.38 22.97
CA MET A 157 1.27 -31.29 21.74
C MET A 157 2.72 -31.67 22.06
N LYS A 158 3.16 -32.82 21.51
CA LYS A 158 4.58 -33.20 21.53
C LYS A 158 5.40 -32.02 21.00
N LYS A 159 6.36 -31.54 21.79
CA LYS A 159 7.18 -30.34 21.49
C LYS A 159 7.72 -30.33 20.04
N GLY A 160 8.22 -31.48 19.55
CA GLY A 160 8.73 -31.60 18.19
C GLY A 160 7.68 -31.44 17.08
N ARG A 161 6.43 -31.83 17.31
CA ARG A 161 5.35 -31.66 16.32
C ARG A 161 4.86 -30.20 16.28
N GLY A 162 4.81 -29.53 17.43
CA GLY A 162 4.43 -28.12 17.51
C GLY A 162 5.41 -27.22 16.74
N SER A 163 6.72 -27.40 16.96
CA SER A 163 7.75 -26.61 16.26
C SER A 163 7.73 -26.83 14.75
N GLU A 164 7.55 -28.06 14.27
CA GLU A 164 7.46 -28.37 12.85
C GLU A 164 6.25 -27.68 12.17
N ILE A 165 5.09 -27.71 12.83
CA ILE A 165 3.89 -27.04 12.33
C ILE A 165 4.10 -25.52 12.29
N VAL A 166 4.66 -24.92 13.33
CA VAL A 166 4.95 -23.48 13.37
C VAL A 166 5.95 -23.08 12.29
N LYS A 167 7.02 -23.86 12.06
CA LYS A 167 7.99 -23.62 10.96
C LYS A 167 7.31 -23.60 9.60
N LYS A 168 6.34 -24.51 9.36
CA LYS A 168 5.58 -24.54 8.11
C LYS A 168 4.77 -23.25 7.90
N TYR A 169 4.10 -22.76 8.94
CA TYR A 169 3.34 -21.50 8.83
C TYR A 169 4.26 -20.27 8.75
N LEU A 170 5.41 -20.28 9.41
CA LEU A 170 6.42 -19.24 9.27
C LEU A 170 6.92 -19.14 7.82
N LEU A 171 7.24 -20.28 7.19
CA LEU A 171 7.62 -20.33 5.77
C LEU A 171 6.51 -19.83 4.85
N MET A 172 5.24 -20.11 5.18
CA MET A 172 4.09 -19.60 4.43
C MET A 172 3.99 -18.06 4.55
N LEU A 173 4.22 -17.51 5.74
CA LEU A 173 4.27 -16.06 5.95
C LEU A 173 5.45 -15.41 5.20
N ASP A 174 6.63 -16.03 5.21
CA ASP A 174 7.80 -15.54 4.47
C ASP A 174 7.52 -15.45 2.96
N ARG A 175 6.89 -16.49 2.39
CA ARG A 175 6.48 -16.50 0.98
C ARG A 175 5.43 -15.43 0.69
N ALA A 176 4.45 -15.25 1.56
CA ALA A 176 3.43 -14.21 1.40
C ALA A 176 4.05 -12.80 1.40
N VAL A 177 5.03 -12.54 2.29
CA VAL A 177 5.79 -11.27 2.27
C VAL A 177 6.56 -11.10 0.97
N GLU A 178 7.26 -12.14 0.52
CA GLU A 178 8.02 -12.09 -0.73
C GLU A 178 7.12 -11.82 -1.95
N GLU A 179 5.96 -12.49 -2.03
CA GLU A 179 4.95 -12.27 -3.06
C GLU A 179 4.38 -10.84 -2.99
N ALA A 180 4.10 -10.32 -1.80
CA ALA A 180 3.61 -8.97 -1.62
C ALA A 180 4.64 -7.93 -2.07
N ILE A 181 5.93 -8.12 -1.77
CA ILE A 181 7.03 -7.25 -2.22
C ILE A 181 7.16 -7.32 -3.75
N LYS A 182 7.14 -8.52 -4.34
CA LYS A 182 7.22 -8.71 -5.80
C LYS A 182 6.03 -8.05 -6.52
N ALA A 183 4.83 -8.16 -5.95
CA ALA A 183 3.60 -7.64 -6.53
C ALA A 183 3.53 -6.11 -6.51
N THR A 184 4.07 -5.47 -5.47
CA THR A 184 3.89 -4.03 -5.21
C THR A 184 5.15 -3.22 -5.50
N GLY A 185 6.32 -3.86 -5.52
CA GLY A 185 7.62 -3.19 -5.54
C GLY A 185 7.95 -2.43 -4.26
N GLN A 186 7.10 -2.53 -3.22
CA GLN A 186 7.30 -1.88 -1.94
C GLN A 186 7.88 -2.86 -0.94
N ARG A 187 8.83 -2.39 -0.12
CA ARG A 187 9.32 -3.15 1.03
C ARG A 187 8.58 -2.69 2.29
N PRO A 188 8.35 -3.57 3.27
CA PRO A 188 7.91 -3.12 4.59
C PRO A 188 8.88 -2.06 5.11
N ARG A 189 8.38 -1.03 5.79
CA ARG A 189 9.26 -0.12 6.56
C ARG A 189 10.07 -1.00 7.51
N ASP A 190 11.38 -0.77 7.58
CA ASP A 190 12.33 -1.60 8.33
C ASP A 190 11.83 -1.87 9.75
N PHE A 191 11.10 -2.96 9.92
CA PHE A 191 10.97 -3.63 11.20
C PHE A 191 12.19 -4.53 11.26
N ASN A 192 13.22 -4.06 11.94
CA ASN A 192 14.43 -4.83 12.15
C ASN A 192 14.11 -5.98 13.13
N TYR A 193 13.47 -7.04 12.63
CA TYR A 193 13.16 -8.25 13.42
C TYR A 193 14.44 -8.96 13.89
N ASP A 194 15.56 -8.76 13.18
CA ASP A 194 16.87 -9.31 13.54
C ASP A 194 17.47 -8.64 14.79
N THR A 195 16.99 -7.46 15.20
CA THR A 195 17.36 -6.87 16.50
C THR A 195 16.65 -7.49 17.70
N ILE A 196 15.66 -8.36 17.48
CA ILE A 196 15.14 -9.23 18.52
C ILE A 196 16.08 -10.44 18.60
N VAL A 197 17.34 -10.18 18.94
CA VAL A 197 18.28 -11.20 19.36
C VAL A 197 17.70 -11.78 20.64
N LEU A 198 17.15 -12.99 20.56
CA LEU A 198 16.84 -13.77 21.75
C LEU A 198 18.15 -13.82 22.57
N PRO A 199 18.15 -13.42 23.85
CA PRO A 199 19.36 -13.51 24.65
C PRO A 199 19.87 -14.95 24.59
N ASN A 200 21.11 -15.11 24.12
CA ASN A 200 21.81 -16.38 24.17
C ASN A 200 22.02 -16.72 25.65
N GLU A 201 21.21 -17.63 26.19
CA GLU A 201 21.45 -18.32 27.47
C GLU A 201 21.79 -19.78 27.23
#